data_AF-A0A6G3XSS6-F1
#
_entry.id   AF-A0A6G3XSS6-F1
#
_cell.length_a   1.000
_cell.length_b   1.000
_cell.length_c   1.000
_cell.angle_alpha   90.00
_cell.angle_beta   90.00
_cell.angle_gamma   90.00
#
_symmetry.space_group_name_H-M   'P 1'
#
loop_
_entity.id
_entity.type
_entity.pdbx_description
1 polymer ?
#
loop_
_entity_poly.entity_id
_entity_poly.type
_entity_poly.pdbx_seq_one_letter_code
_entity_poly.pdbx_strand_id
1 'polypeptide(L)'
;VSARHPALAAAHRAGAFVGGIEVNGFTVQVHRFLGAVTDAAERAGALFHWGRPVDALVPGEDGAPDGIRCRDGETVRADHYVLSPGAYGEALLRGTASAGLIHGMVGAWLTLPDPGRGLRNSLKITRSGHTAADANVTVTEGPDGRSFLTVGSGYGWTG
;
A
#
# COMPACT_ATOMS: atom_id res chain seq x y z
N VAL A 1 19.55 7.78 23.70
CA VAL A 1 19.31 7.60 22.25
C VAL A 1 20.58 7.16 21.50
N SER A 2 21.68 7.92 21.56
CA SER A 2 22.89 7.65 20.74
C SER A 2 23.50 6.25 20.87
N ALA A 3 23.45 5.62 22.05
CA ALA A 3 23.95 4.25 22.23
C ALA A 3 23.07 3.18 21.55
N ARG A 4 21.75 3.41 21.50
CA ARG A 4 20.77 2.48 20.88
C ARG A 4 20.55 2.75 19.40
N HIS A 5 20.63 4.02 18.98
CA HIS A 5 20.46 4.44 17.59
C HIS A 5 21.62 5.35 17.17
N PRO A 6 22.80 4.78 16.82
CA PRO A 6 23.98 5.55 16.45
C PRO A 6 23.76 6.49 15.27
N ALA A 7 22.94 6.09 14.29
CA ALA A 7 22.57 6.92 13.13
C ALA A 7 21.88 8.25 13.52
N LEU A 8 21.23 8.29 14.69
CA LEU A 8 20.54 9.48 15.20
C LEU A 8 21.40 10.29 16.19
N ALA A 9 22.64 9.87 16.47
CA ALA A 9 23.46 10.47 17.52
C ALA A 9 23.79 11.96 17.26
N ALA A 10 24.02 12.34 16.00
CA ALA A 10 24.28 13.74 15.64
C ALA A 10 23.03 14.61 15.86
N ALA A 11 21.88 14.17 15.38
CA ALA A 11 20.59 14.84 15.58
C ALA A 11 20.24 14.96 17.07
N HIS A 12 20.54 13.92 17.87
CA HIS A 12 20.33 13.95 19.31
C HIS A 12 21.19 14.99 20.01
N ARG A 13 22.50 15.04 19.71
CA ARG A 13 23.41 16.03 20.28
C ARG A 13 23.05 17.46 19.91
N ALA A 14 22.47 17.65 18.71
CA ALA A 14 21.99 18.94 18.25
C ALA A 14 20.62 19.34 18.83
N GLY A 15 19.98 18.50 19.64
CA GLY A 15 18.64 18.77 20.17
C GLY A 15 17.54 18.79 19.10
N ALA A 16 17.74 18.08 17.98
CA ALA A 16 16.86 18.17 16.81
C ALA A 16 15.48 17.51 16.99
N PHE A 17 15.27 16.76 18.08
CA PHE A 17 13.99 16.15 18.42
C PHE A 17 13.72 16.26 19.92
N VAL A 18 12.44 16.37 20.26
CA VAL A 18 11.97 16.53 21.65
C VAL A 18 11.75 15.19 22.37
N GLY A 19 11.67 14.09 21.63
CA GLY A 19 11.44 12.75 22.17
C GLY A 19 11.21 11.71 21.08
N GLY A 20 10.89 10.47 21.47
CA GLY A 20 10.59 9.38 20.55
C GLY A 20 9.99 8.16 21.27
N ILE A 21 9.28 7.33 20.50
CA ILE A 21 8.69 6.07 20.97
C ILE A 21 9.24 4.96 20.09
N GLU A 22 9.68 3.88 20.72
CA GLU A 22 10.08 2.65 20.03
C GLU A 22 8.91 1.67 20.05
N VAL A 23 8.61 1.08 18.90
CA VAL A 23 7.50 0.14 18.73
C VAL A 23 8.00 -1.13 18.06
N ASN A 24 7.43 -2.27 18.45
CA ASN A 24 7.63 -3.53 17.75
C ASN A 24 6.81 -3.51 16.45
N GLY A 25 7.40 -2.92 15.41
CA GLY A 25 6.82 -2.85 14.06
C GLY A 25 7.55 -3.75 13.07
N PHE A 26 7.02 -3.82 11.86
CA PHE A 26 7.66 -4.49 10.73
C PHE A 26 7.44 -3.69 9.45
N THR A 27 8.35 -3.87 8.50
CA THR A 27 8.22 -3.37 7.12
C THR A 27 7.96 -4.55 6.21
N VAL A 28 7.10 -4.37 5.21
CA VAL A 28 6.83 -5.40 4.20
C VAL A 28 7.27 -4.92 2.84
N GLN A 29 8.04 -5.75 2.14
CA GLN A 29 8.28 -5.59 0.70
C GLN A 29 7.00 -6.01 -0.04
N VAL A 30 6.06 -5.08 -0.20
CA VAL A 30 4.66 -5.38 -0.60
C VAL A 30 4.57 -6.21 -1.88
N HIS A 31 5.40 -5.93 -2.89
CA HIS A 31 5.39 -6.70 -4.14
C HIS A 31 5.85 -8.15 -3.94
N ARG A 32 6.90 -8.38 -3.14
CA ARG A 32 7.37 -9.74 -2.81
C ARG A 32 6.34 -10.49 -1.98
N PHE A 33 5.73 -9.81 -1.02
CA PHE A 33 4.67 -10.38 -0.19
C PHE A 33 3.46 -10.78 -1.03
N LEU A 34 2.96 -9.88 -1.90
CA LEU A 34 1.84 -10.18 -2.78
C LEU A 34 2.16 -11.30 -3.76
N GLY A 35 3.38 -11.36 -4.30
CA GLY A 35 3.82 -12.51 -5.11
C GLY A 35 3.70 -13.83 -4.35
N ALA A 36 4.21 -13.89 -3.11
CA ALA A 36 4.11 -15.08 -2.27
C ALA A 36 2.66 -15.46 -1.92
N VAL A 37 1.79 -14.47 -1.72
CA VAL A 37 0.35 -14.68 -1.47
C VAL A 37 -0.34 -15.25 -2.70
N THR A 38 -0.08 -14.68 -3.88
CA THR A 38 -0.59 -15.19 -5.17
C THR A 38 -0.16 -16.63 -5.40
N ASP A 39 1.14 -16.93 -5.24
CA ASP A 39 1.66 -18.29 -5.41
C ASP A 39 1.02 -19.29 -4.44
N ALA A 40 0.75 -18.85 -3.20
CA ALA A 40 0.08 -19.68 -2.20
C ALA A 40 -1.38 -19.95 -2.56
N ALA A 41 -2.09 -18.95 -3.07
CA ALA A 41 -3.47 -19.10 -3.53
C ALA A 41 -3.56 -20.03 -4.75
N GLU A 42 -2.65 -19.91 -5.72
CA GLU A 42 -2.58 -20.80 -6.89
C GLU A 42 -2.33 -22.25 -6.48
N ARG A 43 -1.41 -22.49 -5.54
CA ARG A 43 -1.18 -23.83 -4.97
C ARG A 43 -2.40 -24.40 -4.26
N ALA A 44 -3.29 -23.55 -3.74
CA ALA A 44 -4.56 -23.95 -3.16
C ALA A 44 -5.67 -24.15 -4.20
N GLY A 45 -5.39 -23.94 -5.49
CA GLY A 45 -6.33 -24.15 -6.60
C GLY A 45 -7.00 -22.88 -7.11
N ALA A 46 -6.60 -21.69 -6.65
CA ALA A 46 -7.12 -20.44 -7.21
C ALA A 46 -6.60 -20.23 -8.65
N LEU A 47 -7.46 -19.67 -9.51
CA LEU A 47 -7.11 -19.29 -10.87
C LEU A 47 -7.02 -17.77 -10.98
N PHE A 48 -5.92 -17.26 -11.53
CA PHE A 48 -5.74 -15.82 -11.76
C PHE A 48 -5.85 -15.49 -13.25
N HIS A 49 -6.76 -14.58 -13.57
CA HIS A 49 -6.94 -14.04 -14.92
C HIS A 49 -6.39 -12.61 -14.98
N TRP A 50 -5.09 -12.48 -15.26
CA TRP A 50 -4.42 -11.18 -15.37
C TRP A 50 -4.78 -10.45 -16.67
N GLY A 51 -4.71 -9.11 -16.64
CA GLY A 51 -4.99 -8.29 -17.83
C GLY A 51 -6.44 -8.37 -18.32
N ARG A 52 -7.37 -8.77 -17.44
CA ARG A 52 -8.78 -8.98 -17.76
C ARG A 52 -9.68 -8.06 -16.93
N PRO A 53 -9.85 -6.78 -17.32
CA PRO A 53 -10.65 -5.82 -16.57
C PRO A 53 -12.12 -6.24 -16.49
N VAL A 54 -12.74 -5.97 -15.34
CA VAL A 54 -14.17 -6.19 -15.07
C VAL A 54 -14.82 -4.83 -14.87
N ASP A 55 -15.87 -4.55 -15.66
CA ASP A 55 -16.40 -3.18 -15.80
C ASP A 55 -17.78 -3.00 -15.13
N ALA A 56 -18.52 -4.09 -14.88
CA ALA A 56 -19.86 -4.01 -14.29
C ALA A 56 -20.30 -5.32 -13.63
N LEU A 57 -21.20 -5.19 -12.64
CA LEU A 57 -22.09 -6.28 -12.23
C LEU A 57 -23.23 -6.43 -13.25
N VAL A 58 -23.61 -7.66 -13.54
CA VAL A 58 -24.80 -7.98 -14.34
C VAL A 58 -25.97 -8.20 -13.36
N PRO A 59 -27.03 -7.40 -13.41
CA PRO A 59 -28.18 -7.57 -12.54
C PRO A 59 -28.94 -8.85 -12.89
N GLY A 60 -29.31 -9.64 -11.88
CA GLY A 60 -30.24 -10.75 -11.98
C GLY A 60 -31.69 -10.31 -11.73
N GLU A 61 -32.63 -11.24 -11.94
CA GLU A 61 -34.08 -10.97 -11.89
C GLU A 61 -34.56 -10.50 -10.50
N ASP A 62 -33.95 -11.03 -9.43
CA ASP A 62 -34.30 -10.70 -8.03
C ASP A 62 -33.51 -9.51 -7.47
N GLY A 63 -32.77 -8.78 -8.32
CA GLY A 63 -31.89 -7.67 -7.92
C GLY A 63 -30.53 -8.10 -7.36
N ALA A 64 -30.31 -9.40 -7.12
CA ALA A 64 -28.98 -9.95 -6.87
C ALA A 64 -28.17 -10.02 -8.17
N PRO A 65 -26.83 -9.82 -8.15
CA PRO A 65 -26.00 -9.98 -9.35
C PRO A 65 -26.02 -11.41 -9.90
N ASP A 66 -26.25 -11.58 -11.21
CA ASP A 66 -26.13 -12.86 -11.95
C ASP A 66 -24.75 -13.05 -12.59
N GLY A 67 -23.89 -12.04 -12.54
CA GLY A 67 -22.64 -12.05 -13.30
C GLY A 67 -21.71 -10.89 -13.00
N ILE A 68 -20.46 -11.03 -13.41
CA ILE A 68 -19.55 -9.92 -13.65
C ILE A 68 -19.21 -9.84 -15.13
N ARG A 69 -19.31 -8.65 -15.71
CA ARG A 69 -19.01 -8.41 -17.12
C ARG A 69 -17.57 -7.95 -17.29
N CYS A 70 -16.79 -8.75 -18.02
CA CYS A 70 -15.45 -8.41 -18.48
C CYS A 70 -15.51 -7.42 -19.65
N ARG A 71 -14.43 -6.66 -19.84
CA ARG A 71 -14.32 -5.64 -20.89
C ARG A 71 -14.41 -6.20 -22.31
N ASP A 72 -14.02 -7.45 -22.48
CA ASP A 72 -14.14 -8.22 -23.73
C ASP A 72 -15.59 -8.61 -24.08
N GLY A 73 -16.54 -8.32 -23.18
CA GLY A 73 -17.96 -8.62 -23.33
C GLY A 73 -18.38 -9.96 -22.70
N GLU A 74 -17.44 -10.79 -22.24
CA GLU A 74 -17.76 -12.03 -21.54
C GLU A 74 -18.41 -11.74 -20.19
N THR A 75 -19.35 -12.60 -19.78
CA THR A 75 -19.94 -12.58 -18.43
C THR A 75 -19.48 -13.81 -17.67
N VAL A 76 -18.75 -13.59 -16.58
CA VAL A 76 -18.31 -14.64 -15.67
C VAL A 76 -19.36 -14.86 -14.59
N ARG A 77 -19.79 -16.11 -14.43
CA ARG A 77 -20.83 -16.53 -13.48
C ARG A 77 -20.23 -17.34 -12.32
N ALA A 78 -20.72 -17.09 -11.11
CA ALA A 78 -20.33 -17.79 -9.89
C ALA A 78 -21.45 -17.68 -8.85
N ASP A 79 -21.45 -18.56 -7.84
CA ASP A 79 -22.45 -18.52 -6.76
C ASP A 79 -22.29 -17.28 -5.87
N HIS A 80 -21.06 -16.79 -5.73
CA HIS A 80 -20.71 -15.66 -4.87
C HIS A 80 -19.66 -14.76 -5.53
N TYR A 81 -19.78 -13.45 -5.28
CA TYR A 81 -18.85 -12.43 -5.77
C TYR A 81 -18.26 -11.63 -4.61
N VAL A 82 -16.93 -11.49 -4.61
CA VAL A 82 -16.20 -10.59 -3.71
C VAL A 82 -15.57 -9.50 -4.56
N LEU A 83 -15.93 -8.24 -4.29
CA LEU A 83 -15.43 -7.09 -5.05
C LEU A 83 -14.38 -6.36 -4.21
N SER A 84 -13.13 -6.31 -4.70
CA SER A 84 -12.04 -5.54 -4.09
C SER A 84 -11.33 -4.67 -5.14
N PRO A 85 -12.04 -3.72 -5.80
CA PRO A 85 -11.52 -2.97 -6.95
C PRO A 85 -10.49 -1.88 -6.59
N GLY A 86 -10.29 -1.59 -5.30
CA GLY A 86 -9.52 -0.44 -4.86
C GLY A 86 -10.16 0.90 -5.25
N ALA A 87 -9.38 1.98 -5.17
CA ALA A 87 -9.86 3.35 -5.35
C ALA A 87 -10.37 3.69 -6.77
N TYR A 88 -10.03 2.89 -7.78
CA TYR A 88 -10.27 3.23 -9.19
C TYR A 88 -11.32 2.35 -9.88
N GLY A 89 -12.01 1.46 -9.17
CA GLY A 89 -13.06 0.63 -9.76
C GLY A 89 -14.47 0.98 -9.29
N GLU A 90 -14.75 2.26 -9.11
CA GLU A 90 -16.10 2.79 -8.85
C GLU A 90 -17.12 2.24 -9.86
N ALA A 91 -16.71 2.08 -11.13
CA ALA A 91 -17.55 1.56 -12.19
C ALA A 91 -18.18 0.19 -11.88
N LEU A 92 -17.41 -0.69 -11.22
CA LEU A 92 -17.83 -2.02 -10.81
C LEU A 92 -18.78 -1.97 -9.60
N LEU A 93 -18.65 -0.95 -8.75
CA LEU A 93 -19.44 -0.80 -7.53
C LEU A 93 -20.78 -0.08 -7.74
N ARG A 94 -21.03 0.48 -8.92
CA ARG A 94 -22.31 1.14 -9.23
C ARG A 94 -23.49 0.20 -8.99
N GLY A 95 -24.51 0.72 -8.30
CA GLY A 95 -25.70 -0.06 -7.92
C GLY A 95 -25.52 -0.92 -6.66
N THR A 96 -24.32 -0.95 -6.06
CA THR A 96 -24.10 -1.57 -4.75
C THR A 96 -24.19 -0.55 -3.62
N ALA A 97 -24.36 -1.01 -2.38
CA ALA A 97 -24.30 -0.15 -1.19
C ALA A 97 -22.93 0.51 -0.98
N SER A 98 -21.87 0.03 -1.65
CA SER A 98 -20.51 0.55 -1.55
C SER A 98 -20.18 1.60 -2.61
N ALA A 99 -21.12 1.94 -3.50
CA ALA A 99 -20.92 2.96 -4.51
C ALA A 99 -20.57 4.32 -3.86
N GLY A 100 -19.48 4.94 -4.31
CA GLY A 100 -19.03 6.24 -3.81
C GLY A 100 -18.45 6.23 -2.39
N LEU A 101 -18.20 5.05 -1.78
CA LEU A 101 -17.63 4.95 -0.44
C LEU A 101 -16.10 4.74 -0.43
N ILE A 102 -15.50 4.42 -1.58
CA ILE A 102 -14.05 4.21 -1.71
C ILE A 102 -13.45 5.44 -2.38
N HIS A 103 -12.49 6.05 -1.69
CA HIS A 103 -11.79 7.24 -2.14
C HIS A 103 -10.30 6.96 -2.33
N GLY A 104 -9.69 7.66 -3.29
CA GLY A 104 -8.27 7.61 -3.58
C GLY A 104 -7.46 8.61 -2.75
N MET A 105 -6.25 8.18 -2.40
CA MET A 105 -5.22 9.03 -1.86
C MET A 105 -3.95 8.88 -2.68
N VAL A 106 -3.39 10.00 -3.12
CA VAL A 106 -2.04 10.05 -3.69
C VAL A 106 -1.04 10.29 -2.58
N GLY A 107 0.08 9.57 -2.63
CA GLY A 107 1.26 9.84 -1.81
C GLY A 107 2.49 9.99 -2.69
N ALA A 108 3.50 10.70 -2.19
CA ALA A 108 4.80 10.80 -2.84
C ALA A 108 5.88 10.14 -1.98
N TRP A 109 6.82 9.49 -2.64
CA TRP A 109 7.97 8.86 -2.01
C TRP A 109 9.27 9.27 -2.71
N LEU A 110 10.28 9.60 -1.91
CA LEU A 110 11.64 9.83 -2.37
C LEU A 110 12.50 8.62 -2.01
N THR A 111 13.23 8.09 -3.00
CA THR A 111 14.22 7.05 -2.78
C THR A 111 15.61 7.65 -2.68
N LEU A 112 16.30 7.39 -1.57
CA LEU A 112 17.63 7.87 -1.28
C LEU A 112 18.61 6.70 -1.13
N PRO A 113 19.85 6.79 -1.64
CA PRO A 113 20.86 5.78 -1.39
C PRO A 113 21.25 5.74 0.09
N ASP A 114 21.50 4.55 0.64
CA ASP A 114 22.10 4.38 1.97
C ASP A 114 23.55 3.88 1.83
N PRO A 115 24.58 4.75 1.95
CA PRO A 115 25.98 4.38 1.78
C PRO A 115 26.57 3.58 2.96
N GLY A 116 25.75 2.86 3.73
CA GLY A 116 26.23 1.93 4.77
C GLY A 116 26.62 2.61 6.09
N ARG A 117 26.17 3.85 6.32
CA ARG A 117 26.27 4.55 7.63
C ARG A 117 24.92 4.63 8.36
N GLY A 118 23.89 3.97 7.80
CA GLY A 118 22.50 4.36 7.88
C GLY A 118 21.68 3.86 9.06
N LEU A 119 20.38 4.10 8.91
CA LEU A 119 19.32 3.68 9.82
C LEU A 119 19.18 2.17 9.78
N ARG A 120 19.23 1.52 10.96
CA ARG A 120 18.95 0.07 11.08
C ARG A 120 17.47 -0.25 11.18
N ASN A 121 16.72 0.71 11.70
CA ASN A 121 15.28 0.60 11.89
C ASN A 121 14.62 1.71 11.09
N SER A 122 13.50 1.38 10.47
CA SER A 122 12.60 2.40 9.92
C SER A 122 12.12 3.31 11.04
N LEU A 123 11.88 4.58 10.74
CA LEU A 123 11.37 5.54 11.70
C LEU A 123 10.29 6.40 11.09
N LYS A 124 9.48 7.00 11.96
CA LYS A 124 8.52 8.03 11.58
C LYS A 124 8.94 9.35 12.21
N ILE A 125 9.08 10.38 11.40
CA ILE A 125 9.37 11.74 11.85
C ILE A 125 8.06 12.51 11.86
N THR A 126 7.81 13.28 12.91
CA THR A 126 6.69 14.20 12.97
C THR A 126 7.20 15.60 13.29
N ARG A 127 6.56 16.62 12.70
CA ARG A 127 6.87 18.03 12.93
C ARG A 127 5.60 18.87 12.84
N SER A 128 5.27 19.54 13.95
CA SER A 128 4.15 20.47 14.00
C SER A 128 4.39 21.71 13.13
N GLY A 129 3.34 22.22 12.48
CA GLY A 129 3.38 23.47 11.70
C GLY A 129 3.98 23.33 10.29
N HIS A 130 4.03 22.11 9.75
CA HIS A 130 4.50 21.82 8.39
C HIS A 130 3.39 21.15 7.58
N THR A 131 3.33 21.41 6.26
CA THR A 131 2.33 20.81 5.35
C THR A 131 2.46 19.29 5.28
N ALA A 132 3.70 18.79 5.32
CA ALA A 132 4.02 17.37 5.45
C ALA A 132 4.41 17.10 6.92
N ALA A 133 3.40 17.12 7.79
CA ALA A 133 3.59 17.07 9.24
C ALA A 133 4.18 15.74 9.73
N ASP A 134 4.14 14.69 8.91
CA ASP A 134 4.78 13.42 9.17
C ASP A 134 5.44 12.81 7.93
N ALA A 135 6.52 12.07 8.16
CA ALA A 135 7.23 11.32 7.14
C ALA A 135 7.62 9.93 7.66
N ASN A 136 7.32 8.89 6.88
CA ASN A 136 7.84 7.55 7.11
C ASN A 136 9.19 7.44 6.40
N VAL A 137 10.25 7.09 7.15
CA VAL A 137 11.57 6.77 6.62
C VAL A 137 11.75 5.27 6.74
N THR A 138 11.60 4.57 5.63
CA THR A 138 11.64 3.12 5.56
C THR A 138 13.00 2.67 5.10
N VAL A 139 13.63 1.78 5.88
CA VAL A 139 14.84 1.06 5.48
C VAL A 139 14.41 -0.15 4.67
N THR A 140 14.97 -0.31 3.48
CA THR A 140 14.66 -1.43 2.59
C THR A 140 15.86 -1.79 1.71
N GLU A 141 15.76 -2.91 1.01
CA GLU A 141 16.81 -3.49 0.19
C GLU A 141 16.32 -3.71 -1.23
N GLY A 142 17.22 -3.45 -2.18
CA GLY A 142 16.98 -3.66 -3.61
C GLY A 142 17.11 -5.13 -3.99
N PRO A 143 16.73 -5.48 -5.24
CA PRO A 143 16.93 -6.82 -5.77
C PRO A 143 18.40 -7.27 -5.76
N ASP A 144 19.33 -6.32 -5.77
CA ASP A 144 20.78 -6.54 -5.69
C ASP A 144 21.33 -6.57 -4.26
N GLY A 145 20.45 -6.51 -3.24
CA GLY A 145 20.82 -6.49 -1.83
C GLY A 145 21.36 -5.13 -1.34
N ARG A 146 21.39 -4.09 -2.17
CA ARG A 146 21.81 -2.76 -1.71
C ARG A 146 20.71 -2.09 -0.90
N SER A 147 21.07 -1.54 0.25
CA SER A 147 20.14 -0.80 1.10
C SER A 147 19.83 0.58 0.52
N PHE A 148 18.56 0.99 0.66
CA PHE A 148 18.11 2.34 0.36
C PHE A 148 17.07 2.79 1.39
N LEU A 149 16.88 4.10 1.46
CA LEU A 149 15.84 4.70 2.27
C LEU A 149 14.71 5.16 1.37
N THR A 150 13.48 4.79 1.71
CA THR A 150 12.30 5.38 1.10
C THR A 150 11.68 6.35 2.10
N VAL A 151 11.58 7.62 1.73
CA VAL A 151 10.95 8.66 2.53
C VAL A 151 9.59 8.98 1.94
N GLY A 152 8.52 8.58 2.62
CA GLY A 152 7.15 8.86 2.23
C GLY A 152 6.55 9.98 3.06
N SER A 153 6.08 11.04 2.41
CA SER A 153 5.41 12.16 3.06
C SER A 153 4.56 12.93 2.03
N GLY A 154 3.58 13.67 2.52
CA GLY A 154 2.64 14.40 1.67
C GLY A 154 1.61 13.45 1.08
N TYR A 155 0.36 13.66 1.46
CA TYR A 155 -0.78 12.89 0.99
C TYR A 155 -1.84 13.84 0.45
N GLY A 156 -2.36 13.53 -0.72
CA GLY A 156 -3.44 14.28 -1.36
C GLY A 156 -4.66 13.40 -1.53
N TRP A 157 -5.84 13.94 -1.29
CA TRP A 157 -7.10 13.27 -1.66
C TRP A 157 -7.34 13.45 -3.17
N THR A 158 -7.73 12.39 -3.86
CA THR A 158 -7.90 12.41 -5.33
C THR A 158 -9.33 12.23 -5.81
N GLY A 159 -10.30 12.16 -4.89
CA GLY A 159 -11.58 11.53 -5.20
C GLY A 159 -11.53 10.09 -4.79
#